data_AF-A0AA96F567-F1
#
_entry.id   AF-A0AA96F567-F1
#
_cell.length_a   1.000
_cell.length_b   1.000
_cell.length_c   1.000
_cell.angle_alpha   90.00
_cell.angle_beta   90.00
_cell.angle_gamma   90.00
#
_symmetry.space_group_name_H-M   'P 1'
#
loop_
_entity.id
_entity.type
_entity.pdbx_description
1 polymer ?
#
loop_
_entity_poly.entity_id
_entity_poly.type
_entity_poly.pdbx_seq_one_letter_code
_entity_poly.pdbx_strand_id
1 'polypeptide(L)'
;MSQVPDTPQTSEPVAVATLIGMAVAVALALVVGPRLAVLLMAAACVAGAVARVVLPVDRAFSVRRRAIDVGMMVAFAAGLTFLGLTAPLG
;
A
#
# COMPACT_ATOMS: atom_id res chain seq x y z
N MET A 1 13.06 -29.39 -21.97
CA MET A 1 13.12 -28.03 -21.41
C MET A 1 11.73 -27.70 -20.86
N SER A 2 11.56 -27.74 -19.54
CA SER A 2 10.29 -27.41 -18.89
C SER A 2 10.04 -25.91 -18.99
N GLN A 3 8.93 -25.49 -19.62
CA GLN A 3 8.48 -24.11 -19.59
C GLN A 3 8.26 -23.71 -18.13
N VAL A 4 9.01 -22.72 -17.65
CA VAL A 4 8.72 -22.04 -16.39
C VAL A 4 7.40 -21.32 -16.60
N PRO A 5 6.36 -21.56 -15.78
CA PRO A 5 5.08 -20.89 -15.94
C PRO A 5 5.28 -19.37 -15.82
N ASP A 6 4.77 -18.63 -16.80
CA ASP A 6 4.80 -17.17 -16.80
C ASP A 6 4.08 -16.66 -15.55
N THR A 7 4.86 -16.16 -14.60
CA THR A 7 4.29 -15.52 -13.41
C THR A 7 3.68 -14.20 -13.88
N PRO A 8 2.41 -13.88 -13.54
CA PRO A 8 1.80 -12.61 -13.94
C PRO A 8 2.70 -11.45 -13.49
N GLN A 9 3.35 -10.78 -14.43
CA GLN A 9 4.19 -9.63 -14.14
C GLN A 9 3.31 -8.40 -13.96
N THR A 10 3.61 -7.59 -12.95
CA THR A 10 3.00 -6.26 -12.78
C THR A 10 3.19 -5.46 -14.06
N SER A 11 2.13 -4.83 -14.56
CA SER A 11 2.25 -3.99 -15.74
C SER A 11 3.17 -2.80 -15.47
N GLU A 12 4.02 -2.46 -16.43
CA GLU A 12 4.92 -1.30 -16.39
C GLU A 12 4.25 -0.02 -15.88
N PRO A 13 3.04 0.39 -16.34
CA PRO A 13 2.39 1.59 -15.83
C PRO A 13 2.06 1.51 -14.33
N VAL A 14 1.70 0.32 -13.82
CA VAL A 14 1.42 0.14 -12.39
C VAL A 14 2.72 0.21 -11.58
N ALA A 15 3.81 -0.36 -12.08
CA ALA A 15 5.12 -0.26 -11.45
C ALA A 15 5.59 1.20 -11.36
N VAL A 16 5.50 1.95 -12.47
CA VAL A 16 5.87 3.37 -12.54
C VAL A 16 4.98 4.21 -11.61
N ALA A 17 3.66 4.02 -11.64
CA ALA A 17 2.74 4.74 -10.76
C ALA A 17 3.04 4.48 -9.27
N THR A 18 3.36 3.23 -8.92
CA THR A 18 3.73 2.85 -7.54
C THR A 18 5.03 3.52 -7.12
N LEU A 19 6.04 3.56 -8.00
CA LEU A 19 7.32 4.21 -7.74
C LEU A 19 7.14 5.72 -7.50
N ILE A 20 6.39 6.39 -8.36
CA ILE A 20 6.09 7.82 -8.21
C ILE A 20 5.33 8.08 -6.90
N GLY A 21 4.33 7.25 -6.59
CA GLY A 21 3.59 7.35 -5.34
C GLY A 21 4.48 7.23 -4.10
N MET A 22 5.43 6.29 -4.10
CA MET A 22 6.42 6.15 -3.03
C MET A 22 7.33 7.38 -2.91
N ALA A 23 7.85 7.89 -4.04
CA ALA A 23 8.73 9.06 -4.04
C ALA A 23 8.01 10.30 -3.47
N VAL A 24 6.75 10.51 -3.84
CA VAL A 24 5.92 11.60 -3.30
C VAL A 24 5.66 11.43 -1.81
N ALA A 25 5.35 10.21 -1.36
CA ALA A 25 5.14 9.94 0.07
C ALA A 25 6.39 10.24 0.91
N VAL A 26 7.58 9.86 0.43
CA VAL A 26 8.85 10.18 1.08
C VAL A 26 9.11 11.69 1.08
N ALA A 27 8.90 12.38 -0.05
CA ALA A 27 9.06 13.83 -0.10
C ALA A 27 8.13 14.56 0.87
N LEU A 28 6.85 14.14 0.95
CA LEU A 28 5.89 14.68 1.91
C LEU A 28 6.32 14.43 3.35
N ALA A 29 6.93 13.28 3.64
CA ALA A 29 7.45 12.98 4.97
C ALA A 29 8.56 13.94 5.40
N LEU A 30 9.42 14.32 4.46
CA LEU A 30 10.52 15.25 4.71
C LEU A 30 10.05 16.70 4.90
N VAL A 31 8.94 17.10 4.26
CA VAL A 31 8.45 18.49 4.26
C VAL A 31 7.46 18.77 5.40
N VAL A 32 6.53 17.85 5.67
CA VAL A 32 5.38 18.10 6.55
C VAL A 32 5.54 17.50 7.96
N GLY A 33 6.63 16.79 8.18
CA GLY A 33 6.96 16.17 9.45
C GLY A 33 6.39 14.75 9.61
N PRO A 34 6.98 13.96 10.52
CA PRO A 34 6.76 12.52 10.59
C PRO A 34 5.30 12.15 10.93
N ARG A 35 4.59 12.99 11.70
CA ARG A 35 3.20 12.73 12.06
C ARG A 35 2.27 12.71 10.85
N LEU A 36 2.34 13.74 10.00
CA LEU A 36 1.46 13.79 8.83
C LEU A 36 1.84 12.72 7.80
N ALA A 37 3.13 12.42 7.66
CA ALA A 37 3.63 11.33 6.83
C ALA A 37 3.01 9.98 7.21
N VAL A 38 3.03 9.67 8.50
CA VAL A 38 2.49 8.41 9.03
C VAL A 38 0.98 8.33 8.83
N LEU A 39 0.25 9.42 9.03
CA LEU A 39 -1.20 9.48 8.78
C LEU A 39 -1.55 9.33 7.29
N LEU A 40 -0.77 9.93 6.40
CA LEU A 40 -0.94 9.77 4.94
C LEU A 40 -0.68 8.31 4.51
N MET A 41 0.33 7.67 5.09
CA MET A 41 0.59 6.24 4.85
C MET A 41 -0.55 5.37 5.39
N ALA A 42 -1.12 5.70 6.54
CA ALA A 42 -2.31 5.02 7.06
C ALA A 42 -3.49 5.15 6.10
N ALA A 43 -3.74 6.36 5.57
CA ALA A 43 -4.79 6.61 4.59
C ALA A 43 -4.55 5.83 3.28
N ALA A 44 -3.30 5.74 2.82
CA ALA A 44 -2.93 4.96 1.65
C ALA A 44 -3.19 3.46 1.84
N CYS A 45 -2.93 2.91 3.04
CA CYS A 45 -3.26 1.52 3.37
C CYS A 45 -4.78 1.29 3.32
N VAL A 46 -5.59 2.21 3.85
CA VAL A 46 -7.06 2.12 3.77
C VAL A 46 -7.52 2.17 2.32
N ALA A 47 -7.00 3.11 1.52
CA ALA A 47 -7.32 3.22 0.10
C ALA A 47 -6.94 1.95 -0.67
N GLY A 48 -5.78 1.37 -0.36
CA GLY A 48 -5.33 0.09 -0.91
C GLY A 48 -6.29 -1.06 -0.54
N ALA A 49 -6.72 -1.13 0.72
CA ALA A 49 -7.66 -2.16 1.18
C ALA A 49 -9.01 -2.03 0.48
N VAL A 50 -9.54 -0.81 0.37
CA VAL A 50 -10.80 -0.52 -0.34
C VAL A 50 -10.67 -0.87 -1.82
N ALA A 51 -9.61 -0.41 -2.49
CA ALA A 51 -9.34 -0.76 -3.87
C ALA A 51 -9.28 -2.27 -4.06
N ARG A 52 -8.60 -2.98 -3.15
CA ARG A 52 -8.51 -4.43 -3.17
C ARG A 52 -9.84 -5.12 -2.93
N VAL A 53 -10.78 -4.55 -2.19
CA VAL A 53 -12.14 -5.10 -1.98
C VAL A 53 -13.07 -4.82 -3.16
N VAL A 54 -12.95 -3.64 -3.78
CA VAL A 54 -13.84 -3.19 -4.85
C VAL A 54 -13.40 -3.69 -6.23
N LEU A 55 -12.10 -3.81 -6.48
CA LEU A 55 -11.58 -4.28 -7.77
C LEU A 55 -11.90 -5.77 -7.99
N PRO A 56 -12.43 -6.14 -9.16
CA PRO A 56 -12.75 -7.53 -9.49
C PRO A 56 -11.50 -8.41 -9.47
N VAL A 57 -11.69 -9.66 -9.07
CA VAL A 57 -10.61 -10.64 -8.81
C VAL A 57 -9.71 -10.84 -10.03
N ASP A 58 -10.26 -10.71 -11.24
CA ASP A 58 -9.51 -10.85 -12.51
C ASP A 58 -8.46 -9.74 -12.74
N ARG A 59 -8.54 -8.61 -12.02
CA ARG A 59 -7.57 -7.50 -12.10
C ARG A 59 -6.69 -7.37 -10.85
N ALA A 60 -6.91 -8.21 -9.85
CA ALA A 60 -6.14 -8.19 -8.61
C ALA A 60 -5.09 -9.29 -8.64
N PHE A 61 -3.84 -8.97 -8.25
CA PHE A 61 -2.76 -9.95 -8.09
C PHE A 61 -3.27 -11.23 -7.41
N SER A 62 -2.96 -12.38 -8.01
CA SER A 62 -3.27 -13.72 -7.50
C SER A 62 -2.53 -13.98 -6.17
N VAL A 63 -3.04 -13.42 -5.08
CA VAL A 63 -2.65 -13.79 -3.72
C VAL A 63 -3.51 -14.98 -3.30
N ARG A 64 -2.89 -16.05 -2.80
CA ARG A 64 -3.57 -17.29 -2.38
C ARG A 64 -4.80 -17.03 -1.48
N ARG A 65 -4.79 -15.94 -0.71
CA ARG A 65 -5.95 -15.40 0.03
C ARG A 65 -5.96 -13.87 0.00
N ARG A 66 -6.87 -13.27 -0.79
CA ARG A 66 -7.20 -11.83 -0.78
C ARG A 66 -7.49 -11.29 0.63
N ALA A 67 -8.08 -12.12 1.48
CA ALA A 67 -8.36 -11.79 2.87
C ALA A 67 -7.10 -11.49 3.70
N ILE A 68 -5.97 -12.15 3.41
CA ILE A 68 -4.71 -11.91 4.14
C ILE A 68 -4.12 -10.56 3.71
N ASP A 69 -4.14 -10.25 2.41
CA ASP A 69 -3.66 -8.97 1.87
C ASP A 69 -4.45 -7.78 2.44
N VAL A 70 -5.78 -7.85 2.37
CA VAL A 70 -6.66 -6.83 2.98
C VAL A 70 -6.46 -6.76 4.49
N GLY A 71 -6.34 -7.91 5.16
CA GLY A 71 -6.06 -7.98 6.60
C GLY A 71 -4.76 -7.28 6.99
N MET A 72 -3.69 -7.48 6.23
CA MET A 72 -2.42 -6.78 6.43
C MET A 72 -2.56 -5.28 6.20
N MET A 73 -3.24 -4.85 5.14
CA MET A 73 -3.48 -3.42 4.89
C MET A 73 -4.27 -2.76 6.02
N VAL A 74 -5.30 -3.43 6.55
CA VAL A 74 -6.08 -2.93 7.70
C VAL A 74 -5.23 -2.87 8.96
N ALA A 75 -4.41 -3.90 9.23
CA ALA A 75 -3.52 -3.92 10.38
C ALA A 75 -2.47 -2.79 10.31
N PHE A 76 -1.87 -2.57 9.14
CA PHE A 76 -0.97 -1.43 8.93
C PHE A 76 -1.67 -0.10 9.07
N ALA A 77 -2.87 0.07 8.50
CA ALA A 77 -3.65 1.30 8.66
C ALA A 77 -3.93 1.60 10.15
N ALA A 78 -4.33 0.59 10.93
CA ALA A 78 -4.59 0.73 12.36
C ALA A 78 -3.30 1.09 13.13
N GLY A 79 -2.21 0.36 12.89
CA GLY A 79 -0.93 0.60 13.56
C GLY A 79 -0.33 1.97 13.22
N LEU A 80 -0.36 2.37 11.95
CA LEU A 80 0.10 3.68 11.50
C LEU A 80 -0.80 4.80 12.03
N THR A 81 -2.12 4.62 12.08
CA THR A 81 -3.01 5.61 12.67
C THR A 81 -2.70 5.79 14.16
N PHE A 82 -2.58 4.68 14.90
CA PHE A 82 -2.20 4.71 16.30
C PHE A 82 -0.85 5.43 16.49
N LEU A 83 0.15 5.06 15.70
CA LEU A 83 1.48 5.68 15.74
C LEU A 83 1.41 7.18 15.41
N GLY A 84 0.68 7.60 14.38
CA GLY A 84 0.53 9.01 14.01
C GLY A 84 -0.24 9.83 15.06
N LEU A 85 -1.14 9.21 15.82
CA LEU A 85 -1.85 9.87 16.92
C LEU A 85 -1.03 9.92 18.21
N THR A 86 -0.13 8.96 18.42
CA THR A 86 0.66 8.82 19.67
C THR A 86 2.11 9.25 19.54
N ALA A 87 2.59 9.51 18.31
CA ALA A 87 3.93 9.99 18.08
C ALA A 87 4.11 11.35 18.78
N PRO A 88 5.07 11.45 19.74
CA PRO A 88 5.42 12.73 20.32
C PRO A 88 5.96 13.61 19.20
N LEU A 89 5.28 14.72 18.96
CA LEU A 89 5.83 15.81 18.18
C LEU A 89 6.89 16.45 19.07
N GLY A 90 8.12 16.56 18.56
CA GLY A 90 9.11 17.45 19.16
C GLY A 90 8.58 18.87 19.27
#